data_AF-A0A838CQQ9-F1
#
_entry.id   AF-A0A838CQQ9-F1
#
_cell.length_a   1.000
_cell.length_b   1.000
_cell.length_c   1.000
_cell.angle_alpha   90.00
_cell.angle_beta   90.00
_cell.angle_gamma   90.00
#
_symmetry.space_group_name_H-M   'P 1'
#
loop_
_entity.id
_entity.type
_entity.pdbx_description
1 polymer ?
#
loop_
_entity_poly.entity_id
_entity_poly.type
_entity_poly.pdbx_seq_one_letter_code
_entity_poly.pdbx_strand_id
1 'polypeptide(L)'
;MKRLMLGILLVVLSGCINQTSTVDGKAYFVKEDERTFILEIGTTLTEKEQETNDYEDGEKVIEAIRIEVNDETAIKGEASAFNDLTNGQKLQVVVEGDYEEELVTAQAFIDQTSEVATYVAEKVTVIPYKKEEVIGPMTADEGEYHLYVYNAVKDSAGNMSSYSSFIEGTNMTEVSVSSSSPNGPDKKGEFLNIRDEGPTYIVLNDEGIVHHSYELKSLKAFLETLREDDHR
;
A
#
# COMPACT_ATOMS: atom_id res chain seq x y z
N MET A 1 50.95 8.87 58.29
CA MET A 1 50.86 7.58 57.56
C MET A 1 50.22 7.87 56.21
N LYS A 2 50.98 7.83 55.11
CA LYS A 2 50.92 6.77 54.07
C LYS A 2 49.49 6.60 53.52
N ARG A 3 49.20 7.14 52.32
CA ARG A 3 48.91 6.43 51.03
C ARG A 3 47.68 7.12 50.41
N LEU A 4 47.37 7.13 49.12
CA LEU A 4 47.96 6.60 47.89
C LEU A 4 47.37 7.47 46.78
N MET A 5 48.18 7.83 45.78
CA MET A 5 47.70 8.19 44.44
C MET A 5 46.94 6.97 43.88
N LEU A 6 45.72 7.14 43.38
CA LEU A 6 45.11 6.17 42.46
C LEU A 6 44.40 6.97 41.37
N GLY A 7 45.13 7.20 40.29
CA GLY A 7 44.56 7.69 39.04
C GLY A 7 43.61 6.64 38.48
N ILE A 8 42.37 7.04 38.23
CA ILE A 8 41.44 6.26 37.43
C ILE A 8 41.65 6.71 35.99
N LEU A 9 42.42 5.91 35.26
CA LEU A 9 42.46 5.92 33.80
C LEU A 9 41.14 5.33 33.32
N LEU A 10 40.19 6.19 32.94
CA LEU A 10 38.98 5.80 32.23
C LEU A 10 39.37 5.47 30.78
N VAL A 11 39.64 4.18 30.54
CA VAL A 11 39.69 3.62 29.19
C VAL A 11 38.25 3.56 28.69
N VAL A 12 37.84 4.55 27.90
CA VAL A 12 36.60 4.45 27.12
C VAL A 12 36.89 3.50 25.96
N LEU A 13 36.53 2.23 26.14
CA LEU A 13 36.36 1.29 25.03
C LEU A 13 35.12 1.74 24.25
N SER A 14 35.30 2.64 23.29
CA SER A 14 34.34 2.82 22.21
C SER A 14 34.38 1.57 21.34
N GLY A 15 33.63 0.53 21.74
CA GLY A 15 33.26 -0.52 20.80
C GLY A 15 32.51 0.15 19.66
N CYS A 16 32.85 -0.18 18.41
CA CYS A 16 32.06 0.20 17.26
C CYS A 16 30.64 -0.31 17.51
N ILE A 17 29.73 0.57 17.89
CA ILE A 17 28.31 0.30 17.75
C ILE A 17 28.11 0.37 16.24
N ASN A 18 27.75 -0.75 15.60
CA ASN A 18 27.27 -0.69 14.22
C ASN A 18 26.09 0.27 14.25
N GLN A 19 26.26 1.41 13.58
CA GLN A 19 25.24 2.43 13.47
C GLN A 19 24.17 1.89 12.53
N THR A 20 22.91 2.01 12.92
CA THR A 20 21.79 1.50 12.13
C THR A 20 20.66 2.50 12.14
N SER A 21 19.91 2.56 11.06
CA SER A 21 18.71 3.38 10.94
C SER A 21 17.48 2.49 10.72
N THR A 22 16.33 2.92 11.23
CA THR A 22 15.05 2.24 10.98
C THR A 22 14.22 3.07 10.03
N VAL A 23 13.78 2.46 8.94
CA VAL A 23 13.03 3.10 7.85
C VAL A 23 11.75 2.31 7.62
N ASP A 24 10.61 3.01 7.63
CA ASP A 24 9.31 2.42 7.32
C ASP A 24 8.95 2.73 5.86
N GLY A 25 8.31 1.80 5.17
CA GLY A 25 7.92 2.01 3.77
C GLY A 25 7.14 0.85 3.18
N LYS A 26 6.99 0.83 1.86
CA LYS A 26 6.33 -0.22 1.09
C LYS A 26 7.32 -0.91 0.15
N ALA A 27 7.27 -2.23 0.10
CA ALA A 27 8.14 -3.02 -0.79
C ALA A 27 7.66 -2.93 -2.24
N TYR A 28 8.56 -2.68 -3.18
CA TYR A 28 8.31 -2.78 -4.62
C TYR A 28 9.50 -3.45 -5.31
N PHE A 29 9.26 -3.93 -6.53
CA PHE A 29 10.27 -4.55 -7.37
C PHE A 29 11.09 -5.63 -6.63
N VAL A 30 10.42 -6.51 -5.88
CA VAL A 30 11.07 -7.63 -5.18
C VAL A 30 11.71 -8.56 -6.22
N LYS A 31 13.04 -8.72 -6.15
CA LYS A 31 13.85 -9.56 -7.02
C LYS A 31 14.46 -10.71 -6.21
N GLU A 32 13.85 -11.89 -6.32
CA GLU A 32 14.27 -13.10 -5.60
C GLU A 32 15.72 -13.49 -5.88
N ASP A 33 16.13 -13.48 -7.15
CA ASP A 33 17.48 -13.91 -7.57
C ASP A 33 18.59 -12.98 -7.06
N GLU A 34 18.31 -11.68 -6.96
CA GLU A 34 19.25 -10.68 -6.45
C GLU A 34 19.13 -10.47 -4.93
N ARG A 35 18.08 -11.03 -4.31
CA ARG A 35 17.68 -10.76 -2.92
C ARG A 35 17.57 -9.27 -2.61
N THR A 36 16.93 -8.52 -3.51
CA THR A 36 16.74 -7.08 -3.37
C THR A 36 15.32 -6.63 -3.59
N PHE A 37 14.97 -5.47 -3.04
CA PHE A 37 13.71 -4.77 -3.33
C PHE A 37 13.91 -3.27 -3.22
N ILE A 38 12.99 -2.48 -3.76
CA ILE A 38 12.88 -1.05 -3.49
C ILE A 38 11.93 -0.83 -2.33
N LEU A 39 12.34 -0.04 -1.34
CA LEU A 39 11.47 0.46 -0.28
C LEU A 39 11.03 1.87 -0.68
N GLU A 40 9.76 2.03 -1.04
CA GLU A 40 9.11 3.35 -1.20
C GLU A 40 8.76 3.88 0.20
N ILE A 41 9.34 5.01 0.58
CA ILE A 41 9.21 5.59 1.92
C ILE A 41 8.12 6.66 1.93
N GLY A 42 8.10 7.48 0.89
CA GLY A 42 7.15 8.57 0.74
C GLY A 42 7.21 9.23 -0.63
N THR A 43 6.35 10.22 -0.84
CA THR A 43 6.34 11.04 -2.05
C THR A 43 5.87 12.45 -1.72
N THR A 44 6.34 13.43 -2.50
CA THR A 44 5.85 14.81 -2.46
C THR A 44 4.59 15.02 -3.29
N LEU A 45 4.18 14.03 -4.09
CA LEU A 45 3.00 14.10 -4.94
C LEU A 45 1.71 13.98 -4.12
N THR A 46 0.73 14.80 -4.46
CA THR A 46 -0.65 14.64 -4.00
C THR A 46 -1.28 13.36 -4.58
N GLU A 47 -2.34 12.87 -3.95
CA GLU A 47 -3.08 11.70 -4.46
C GLU A 47 -3.55 11.91 -5.91
N LYS A 48 -4.05 13.10 -6.21
CA LYS A 48 -4.48 13.47 -7.56
C LYS A 48 -3.34 13.36 -8.58
N GLU A 49 -2.16 13.90 -8.27
CA GLU A 49 -1.01 13.86 -9.17
C GLU A 49 -0.52 12.43 -9.41
N GLN A 50 -0.59 11.56 -8.40
CA GLN A 50 -0.29 10.14 -8.53
C GLN A 50 -1.31 9.42 -9.44
N GLU A 51 -2.60 9.70 -9.30
CA GLU A 51 -3.66 9.09 -10.10
C GLU A 51 -3.62 9.53 -11.57
N THR A 52 -3.36 10.81 -11.82
CA THR A 52 -3.34 11.39 -13.16
C THR A 52 -1.97 11.30 -13.83
N ASN A 53 -0.93 10.91 -13.10
CA ASN A 53 0.48 11.02 -13.50
C ASN A 53 0.83 12.46 -13.94
N ASP A 54 0.34 13.45 -13.19
CA ASP A 54 0.49 14.87 -13.49
C ASP A 54 1.67 15.46 -12.72
N TYR A 55 2.89 15.12 -13.17
CA TYR A 55 4.15 15.65 -12.62
C TYR A 55 5.18 15.82 -13.74
N GLU A 56 6.15 16.71 -13.55
CA GLU A 56 7.15 17.00 -14.58
C GLU A 56 8.14 15.83 -14.75
N ASP A 57 8.44 15.48 -16.00
CA ASP A 57 9.44 14.45 -16.28
C ASP A 57 10.82 14.90 -15.76
N GLY A 58 11.46 14.02 -15.01
CA GLY A 58 12.74 14.31 -14.32
C GLY A 58 12.62 15.02 -12.98
N GLU A 59 11.42 15.34 -12.49
CA GLU A 59 11.24 15.85 -11.13
C GLU A 59 11.52 14.74 -10.09
N LYS A 60 12.26 15.08 -9.03
CA LYS A 60 12.55 14.18 -7.91
C LYS A 60 11.43 14.27 -6.88
N VAL A 61 10.51 13.31 -6.90
CA VAL A 61 9.26 13.37 -6.13
C VAL A 61 9.01 12.14 -5.26
N ILE A 62 9.86 11.11 -5.34
CA ILE A 62 9.70 9.85 -4.61
C ILE A 62 10.88 9.65 -3.66
N GLU A 63 10.62 9.42 -2.38
CA GLU A 63 11.63 8.99 -1.41
C GLU A 63 11.72 7.46 -1.48
N ALA A 64 12.84 6.92 -1.95
CA ALA A 64 13.00 5.48 -2.11
C ALA A 64 14.45 5.03 -1.98
N ILE A 65 14.64 3.81 -1.47
CA ILE A 65 15.94 3.16 -1.36
C ILE A 65 15.90 1.72 -1.86
N ARG A 66 17.01 1.23 -2.39
CA ARG A 66 17.20 -0.19 -2.72
C ARG A 66 17.72 -0.91 -1.48
N ILE A 67 17.05 -1.98 -1.08
CA ILE A 67 17.45 -2.83 0.03
C ILE A 67 18.07 -4.11 -0.49
N GLU A 68 19.26 -4.43 0.01
CA GLU A 68 19.92 -5.72 -0.14
C GLU A 68 19.71 -6.58 1.10
N VAL A 69 19.29 -7.83 0.90
CA VAL A 69 19.05 -8.80 1.96
C VAL A 69 20.06 -9.93 1.85
N ASN A 70 20.92 -10.06 2.86
CA ASN A 70 21.92 -11.12 2.94
C ASN A 70 21.36 -12.34 3.72
N ASP A 71 22.22 -13.33 3.99
CA ASP A 71 21.85 -14.54 4.73
C ASP A 71 21.70 -14.31 6.24
N GLU A 72 22.23 -13.19 6.75
CA GLU A 72 22.17 -12.82 8.16
C GLU A 72 20.95 -11.93 8.48
N THR A 73 20.32 -11.33 7.46
CA THR A 73 19.14 -10.48 7.60
C THR A 73 17.97 -11.23 8.22
N ALA A 74 17.49 -10.76 9.37
CA ALA A 74 16.33 -11.35 10.03
C ALA A 74 15.01 -10.87 9.40
N ILE A 75 14.19 -11.79 8.89
CA ILE A 75 12.85 -11.50 8.35
C ILE A 75 11.78 -11.99 9.32
N LYS A 76 10.83 -11.12 9.67
CA LYS A 76 9.77 -11.38 10.68
C LYS A 76 8.44 -10.74 10.29
N GLY A 77 7.36 -11.18 10.94
CA GLY A 77 6.02 -10.62 10.77
C GLY A 77 5.12 -11.56 9.98
N GLU A 78 4.36 -11.01 9.02
CA GLU A 78 3.52 -11.80 8.11
C GLU A 78 4.32 -12.60 7.07
N ALA A 79 5.59 -12.25 6.84
CA ALA A 79 6.55 -13.04 6.09
C ALA A 79 7.58 -13.69 7.02
N SER A 80 8.03 -14.88 6.63
CA SER A 80 9.05 -15.64 7.37
C SER A 80 10.38 -15.76 6.62
N ALA A 81 10.37 -15.53 5.30
CA ALA A 81 11.53 -15.55 4.43
C ALA A 81 11.45 -14.45 3.37
N PHE A 82 12.57 -14.20 2.69
CA PHE A 82 12.65 -13.18 1.63
C PHE A 82 11.67 -13.47 0.49
N ASN A 83 11.57 -14.75 0.12
CA ASN A 83 10.71 -15.20 -0.97
C ASN A 83 9.21 -15.12 -0.63
N ASP A 84 8.85 -14.81 0.62
CA ASP A 84 7.48 -14.55 1.03
C ASP A 84 7.12 -13.05 0.84
N LEU A 85 8.10 -12.19 0.51
CA LEU A 85 7.87 -10.77 0.31
C LEU A 85 7.15 -10.51 -1.01
N THR A 86 6.19 -9.58 -1.00
CA THR A 86 5.41 -9.21 -2.18
C THR A 86 5.32 -7.69 -2.32
N ASN A 87 5.16 -7.22 -3.56
CA ASN A 87 5.01 -5.80 -3.86
C ASN A 87 3.78 -5.23 -3.13
N GLY A 88 3.91 -4.05 -2.52
CA GLY A 88 2.90 -3.36 -1.74
C GLY A 88 2.86 -3.71 -0.26
N GLN A 89 3.68 -4.65 0.25
CA GLN A 89 3.74 -4.93 1.68
C GLN A 89 4.34 -3.76 2.47
N LYS A 90 3.72 -3.40 3.60
CA LYS A 90 4.29 -2.47 4.57
C LYS A 90 5.46 -3.13 5.29
N LEU A 91 6.62 -2.50 5.22
CA LEU A 91 7.84 -2.97 5.85
C LEU A 91 8.38 -1.94 6.83
N GLN A 92 9.00 -2.43 7.89
CA GLN A 92 9.99 -1.71 8.68
C GLN A 92 11.34 -2.38 8.48
N VAL A 93 12.31 -1.62 7.99
CA VAL A 93 13.65 -2.10 7.65
C VAL A 93 14.67 -1.44 8.56
N VAL A 94 15.51 -2.25 9.21
CA VAL A 94 16.71 -1.76 9.90
C VAL A 94 17.87 -1.88 8.92
N VAL A 95 18.44 -0.76 8.52
CA VAL A 95 19.56 -0.67 7.57
C VAL A 95 20.87 -0.41 8.29
N GLU A 96 21.96 -0.97 7.76
CA GLU A 96 23.31 -0.65 8.18
C GLU A 96 23.67 0.80 7.82
N GLY A 97 24.26 1.52 8.77
CA GLY A 97 24.67 2.92 8.61
C GLY A 97 23.58 3.94 8.94
N ASP A 98 23.89 5.19 8.59
CA ASP A 98 22.96 6.30 8.66
C ASP A 98 22.10 6.37 7.40
N TYR A 99 20.80 6.41 7.60
CA TYR A 99 19.85 6.70 6.54
C TYR A 99 19.85 8.20 6.26
N GLU A 100 19.99 8.56 4.99
CA GLU A 100 19.84 9.93 4.51
C GLU A 100 18.63 10.00 3.58
N GLU A 101 17.72 10.92 3.89
CA GLU A 101 16.52 11.17 3.09
C GLU A 101 16.93 11.75 1.73
N GLU A 102 16.59 11.05 0.64
CA GLU A 102 16.80 11.52 -0.73
C GLU A 102 15.61 11.19 -1.62
N LEU A 103 15.17 12.20 -2.38
CA LEU A 103 14.18 12.04 -3.43
C LEU A 103 14.83 11.62 -4.77
N VAL A 104 14.15 10.72 -5.47
CA VAL A 104 14.48 10.23 -6.81
C VAL A 104 13.35 10.54 -7.79
N THR A 105 13.68 10.46 -9.08
CA THR A 105 12.68 10.61 -10.15
C THR A 105 11.81 9.37 -10.27
N ALA A 106 10.60 9.52 -10.81
CA ALA A 106 9.73 8.38 -11.11
C ALA A 106 10.43 7.37 -12.05
N GLN A 107 11.18 7.86 -13.04
CA GLN A 107 11.95 7.00 -13.94
C GLN A 107 13.03 6.22 -13.19
N ALA A 108 13.80 6.87 -12.30
CA ALA A 108 14.82 6.20 -11.50
C ALA A 108 14.23 5.13 -10.57
N PHE A 109 13.05 5.39 -9.98
CA PHE A 109 12.31 4.43 -9.17
C PHE A 109 11.87 3.20 -10.00
N ILE A 110 11.28 3.41 -11.17
CA ILE A 110 10.78 2.35 -12.06
C ILE A 110 11.94 1.52 -12.63
N ASP A 111 12.97 2.20 -13.16
CA ASP A 111 14.13 1.56 -13.79
C ASP A 111 15.14 1.01 -12.78
N GLN A 112 15.01 1.40 -11.51
CA GLN A 112 15.92 1.03 -10.41
C GLN A 112 17.38 1.38 -10.73
N THR A 113 17.59 2.63 -11.16
CA THR A 113 18.92 3.11 -11.57
C THR A 113 19.83 3.34 -10.36
N SER A 114 21.11 3.66 -10.63
CA SER A 114 22.08 4.02 -9.59
C SER A 114 21.73 5.29 -8.80
N GLU A 115 20.70 6.03 -9.19
CA GLU A 115 20.18 7.17 -8.42
C GLU A 115 19.41 6.73 -7.18
N VAL A 116 18.97 5.47 -7.11
CA VAL A 116 18.34 4.91 -5.93
C VAL A 116 19.42 4.36 -5.00
N ALA A 117 19.65 5.04 -3.87
CA ALA A 117 20.66 4.67 -2.90
C ALA A 117 20.44 3.23 -2.38
N THR A 118 21.52 2.46 -2.25
CA THR A 118 21.48 1.06 -1.83
C THR A 118 21.93 0.91 -0.37
N TYR A 119 21.16 0.16 0.41
CA TYR A 119 21.43 -0.15 1.80
C TYR A 119 21.33 -1.65 2.05
N VAL A 120 22.16 -2.16 2.98
CA VAL A 120 22.08 -3.55 3.45
C VAL A 120 21.14 -3.60 4.66
N ALA A 121 20.20 -4.54 4.66
CA ALA A 121 19.28 -4.72 5.79
C ALA A 121 19.85 -5.68 6.84
N GLU A 122 19.86 -5.25 8.11
CA GLU A 122 20.05 -6.13 9.25
C GLU A 122 18.74 -6.88 9.59
N LYS A 123 17.59 -6.21 9.41
CA LYS A 123 16.28 -6.77 9.76
C LYS A 123 15.19 -6.19 8.87
N VAL A 124 14.26 -7.05 8.45
CA VAL A 124 13.02 -6.68 7.77
C VAL A 124 11.83 -7.19 8.59
N THR A 125 10.90 -6.30 8.92
CA THR A 125 9.66 -6.66 9.62
C THR A 125 8.47 -6.32 8.72
N VAL A 126 7.69 -7.33 8.33
CA VAL A 126 6.43 -7.12 7.59
C VAL A 126 5.34 -6.73 8.57
N ILE A 127 4.79 -5.54 8.37
CA ILE A 127 3.75 -4.95 9.22
C ILE A 127 2.39 -5.26 8.59
N PRO A 128 1.47 -5.92 9.33
CA PRO A 128 0.11 -6.15 8.83
C PRO A 128 -0.62 -4.83 8.59
N TYR A 129 -1.36 -4.76 7.49
CA TYR A 129 -2.32 -3.68 7.28
C TYR A 129 -3.46 -3.76 8.30
N LYS A 130 -3.98 -2.61 8.70
CA LYS A 130 -5.20 -2.50 9.49
C LYS A 130 -6.39 -2.19 8.59
N LYS A 131 -7.57 -2.62 9.00
CA LYS A 131 -8.82 -2.39 8.26
C LYS A 131 -9.04 -0.90 7.97
N GLU A 132 -8.79 -0.05 8.95
CA GLU A 132 -9.00 1.39 8.86
C GLU A 132 -8.03 2.05 7.88
N GLU A 133 -6.81 1.53 7.74
CA GLU A 133 -5.81 2.04 6.77
C GLU A 133 -6.21 1.74 5.32
N VAL A 134 -6.99 0.68 5.10
CA VAL A 134 -7.32 0.18 3.77
C VAL A 134 -8.71 0.62 3.32
N ILE A 135 -9.67 0.65 4.24
CA ILE A 135 -11.06 1.02 3.96
C ILE A 135 -11.34 2.47 4.32
N GLY A 136 -10.66 3.03 5.33
CA GLY A 136 -10.89 4.41 5.77
C GLY A 136 -10.80 5.44 4.63
N PRO A 137 -9.85 5.32 3.68
CA PRO A 137 -9.78 6.23 2.54
C PRO A 137 -10.85 6.03 1.46
N MET A 138 -11.61 4.93 1.49
CA MET A 138 -12.60 4.63 0.43
C MET A 138 -13.83 5.52 0.56
N THR A 139 -13.85 6.61 -0.21
CA THR A 139 -14.96 7.57 -0.29
C THR A 139 -15.27 7.91 -1.76
N ALA A 140 -16.39 8.60 -1.99
CA ALA A 140 -16.70 9.25 -3.26
C ALA A 140 -16.56 10.78 -3.11
N ASP A 141 -16.57 11.50 -4.23
CA ASP A 141 -16.60 12.96 -4.20
C ASP A 141 -17.91 13.47 -3.56
N GLU A 142 -17.86 14.68 -2.98
CA GLU A 142 -19.02 15.28 -2.30
C GLU A 142 -20.25 15.33 -3.23
N GLY A 143 -21.34 14.71 -2.79
CA GLY A 143 -22.60 14.63 -3.54
C GLY A 143 -22.63 13.54 -4.61
N GLU A 144 -21.57 12.74 -4.78
CA GLU A 144 -21.52 11.59 -5.67
C GLU A 144 -21.61 10.27 -4.92
N TYR A 145 -21.96 9.21 -5.66
CA TYR A 145 -21.85 7.85 -5.19
C TYR A 145 -20.98 7.01 -6.12
N HIS A 146 -20.19 6.10 -5.56
CA HIS A 146 -19.42 5.13 -6.35
C HIS A 146 -19.93 3.72 -6.11
N LEU A 147 -20.31 3.01 -7.17
CA LEU A 147 -20.65 1.58 -7.13
C LEU A 147 -19.43 0.76 -7.52
N TYR A 148 -18.85 0.06 -6.55
CA TYR A 148 -17.83 -0.95 -6.76
C TYR A 148 -18.49 -2.32 -6.94
N VAL A 149 -18.19 -2.97 -8.07
CA VAL A 149 -18.61 -4.36 -8.32
C VAL A 149 -17.39 -5.24 -8.44
N TYR A 150 -17.18 -6.06 -7.42
CA TYR A 150 -16.13 -7.10 -7.41
C TYR A 150 -16.68 -8.40 -7.95
N ASN A 151 -15.87 -9.15 -8.69
CA ASN A 151 -16.22 -10.47 -9.24
C ASN A 151 -17.54 -10.45 -10.02
N ALA A 152 -17.72 -9.39 -10.84
CA ALA A 152 -18.93 -9.22 -11.63
C ALA A 152 -19.17 -10.42 -12.56
N VAL A 153 -20.44 -10.78 -12.73
CA VAL A 153 -20.83 -11.91 -13.57
C VAL A 153 -20.62 -11.53 -15.04
N LYS A 154 -20.02 -12.44 -15.81
CA LYS A 154 -19.91 -12.28 -17.26
C LYS A 154 -21.21 -12.71 -17.94
N ASP A 155 -21.64 -11.97 -18.95
CA ASP A 155 -22.75 -12.35 -19.81
C ASP A 155 -22.39 -13.58 -20.66
N SER A 156 -23.35 -14.10 -21.43
CA SER A 156 -23.15 -15.26 -22.31
C SER A 156 -22.14 -15.01 -23.44
N ALA A 157 -21.82 -13.76 -23.74
CA ALA A 157 -20.80 -13.35 -24.71
C ALA A 157 -19.42 -13.14 -24.04
N GLY A 158 -19.31 -13.33 -22.72
CA GLY A 158 -18.09 -13.16 -21.95
C GLY A 158 -17.79 -11.72 -21.53
N ASN A 159 -18.70 -10.77 -21.80
CA ASN A 159 -18.54 -9.38 -21.35
C ASN A 159 -18.91 -9.27 -19.88
N MET A 160 -18.24 -8.38 -19.14
CA MET A 160 -18.67 -8.06 -17.78
C MET A 160 -20.08 -7.45 -17.83
N SER A 161 -20.96 -7.91 -16.94
CA SER A 161 -22.28 -7.28 -16.79
C SER A 161 -22.09 -5.82 -16.44
N SER A 162 -22.58 -4.91 -17.29
CA SER A 162 -22.62 -3.49 -16.97
C SER A 162 -23.83 -3.21 -16.08
N TYR A 163 -23.62 -2.39 -15.06
CA TYR A 163 -24.67 -1.94 -14.16
C TYR A 163 -25.15 -0.52 -14.49
N SER A 164 -24.60 0.11 -15.53
CA SER A 164 -25.02 1.41 -16.10
C SER A 164 -26.55 1.61 -16.17
N SER A 165 -27.28 0.63 -16.71
CA SER A 165 -28.76 0.70 -16.79
C SER A 165 -29.48 0.74 -15.43
N PHE A 166 -28.83 0.30 -14.35
CA PHE A 166 -29.39 0.34 -13.00
C PHE A 166 -29.08 1.65 -12.27
N ILE A 167 -28.01 2.34 -12.67
CA ILE A 167 -27.57 3.59 -12.05
C ILE A 167 -27.99 4.83 -12.86
N GLU A 168 -28.59 4.63 -14.03
CA GLU A 168 -29.17 5.72 -14.81
C GLU A 168 -30.16 6.54 -13.96
N GLY A 169 -30.01 7.87 -13.99
CA GLY A 169 -30.82 8.79 -13.19
C GLY A 169 -30.40 8.92 -11.72
N THR A 170 -29.25 8.37 -11.32
CA THR A 170 -28.60 8.65 -10.02
C THR A 170 -27.29 9.39 -10.26
N ASN A 171 -26.83 10.21 -9.29
CA ASN A 171 -25.48 10.79 -9.35
C ASN A 171 -24.42 9.76 -8.95
N MET A 172 -24.31 8.68 -9.74
CA MET A 172 -23.49 7.51 -9.42
C MET A 172 -22.55 7.16 -10.56
N THR A 173 -21.30 6.86 -10.21
CA THR A 173 -20.29 6.33 -11.12
C THR A 173 -20.07 4.84 -10.85
N GLU A 174 -20.10 4.01 -11.90
CA GLU A 174 -19.76 2.59 -11.81
C GLU A 174 -18.25 2.39 -11.87
N VAL A 175 -17.67 1.78 -10.85
CA VAL A 175 -16.29 1.32 -10.80
C VAL A 175 -16.28 -0.21 -10.84
N SER A 176 -16.23 -0.76 -12.05
CA SER A 176 -16.16 -2.22 -12.24
C SER A 176 -14.73 -2.73 -11.95
N VAL A 177 -14.58 -3.54 -10.90
CA VAL A 177 -13.26 -4.10 -10.50
C VAL A 177 -13.12 -5.49 -11.10
N SER A 178 -12.43 -5.57 -12.25
CA SER A 178 -12.50 -6.73 -13.14
C SER A 178 -11.66 -7.94 -12.72
N SER A 179 -10.67 -7.77 -11.85
CA SER A 179 -9.99 -8.81 -11.07
C SER A 179 -8.73 -8.16 -10.51
N SER A 180 -8.81 -7.70 -9.27
CA SER A 180 -7.62 -7.65 -8.43
C SER A 180 -7.80 -8.81 -7.47
N SER A 181 -6.74 -9.59 -7.26
CA SER A 181 -6.71 -10.59 -6.18
C SER A 181 -7.33 -9.91 -4.96
N PRO A 182 -8.53 -10.32 -4.49
CA PRO A 182 -9.21 -9.59 -3.42
C PRO A 182 -8.26 -9.47 -2.23
N ASN A 183 -7.37 -10.45 -2.05
CA ASN A 183 -6.37 -10.48 -1.01
C ASN A 183 -4.98 -10.10 -1.55
N GLY A 184 -4.80 -8.84 -1.95
CA GLY A 184 -3.48 -8.22 -2.05
C GLY A 184 -2.79 -8.16 -0.67
N PRO A 185 -1.54 -7.65 -0.58
CA PRO A 185 -0.86 -7.48 0.71
C PRO A 185 -1.63 -6.57 1.67
N ASP A 186 -2.49 -5.70 1.15
CA ASP A 186 -3.40 -4.84 1.91
C ASP A 186 -4.64 -5.58 2.45
N LYS A 187 -4.83 -6.86 2.12
CA LYS A 187 -5.98 -7.69 2.57
C LYS A 187 -7.34 -7.03 2.32
N LYS A 188 -7.45 -6.18 1.30
CA LYS A 188 -8.67 -5.42 1.00
C LYS A 188 -9.92 -6.29 0.89
N GLY A 189 -9.78 -7.47 0.29
CA GLY A 189 -10.80 -8.50 0.12
C GLY A 189 -11.33 -9.03 1.43
N GLU A 190 -10.44 -9.41 2.33
CA GLU A 190 -10.80 -9.82 3.69
C GLU A 190 -11.51 -8.68 4.43
N PHE A 191 -10.95 -7.47 4.38
CA PHE A 191 -11.51 -6.31 5.09
C PHE A 191 -12.89 -5.88 4.57
N LEU A 192 -13.09 -5.93 3.26
CA LEU A 192 -14.36 -5.63 2.58
C LEU A 192 -15.28 -6.86 2.50
N ASN A 193 -14.86 -8.01 3.01
CA ASN A 193 -15.61 -9.27 2.94
C ASN A 193 -16.08 -9.59 1.50
N ILE A 194 -15.16 -9.47 0.54
CA ILE A 194 -15.41 -9.78 -0.88
C ILE A 194 -15.43 -11.30 -1.05
N ARG A 195 -16.49 -11.81 -1.69
CA ARG A 195 -16.61 -13.25 -1.96
C ARG A 195 -15.64 -13.69 -3.03
N ASP A 196 -15.03 -14.85 -2.87
CA ASP A 196 -14.19 -15.47 -3.91
C ASP A 196 -14.99 -15.80 -5.18
N GLU A 197 -16.28 -16.14 -5.02
CA GLU A 197 -17.19 -16.45 -6.12
C GLU A 197 -18.46 -15.59 -6.07
N GLY A 198 -18.82 -15.07 -7.25
CA GLY A 198 -20.01 -14.24 -7.45
C GLY A 198 -19.80 -12.77 -7.03
N PRO A 199 -20.75 -11.90 -7.39
CA PRO A 199 -20.56 -10.47 -7.26
C PRO A 199 -20.63 -10.01 -5.80
N THR A 200 -19.76 -9.05 -5.45
CA THR A 200 -19.90 -8.25 -4.24
C THR A 200 -20.12 -6.79 -4.64
N TYR A 201 -21.21 -6.21 -4.15
CA TYR A 201 -21.66 -4.85 -4.44
C TYR A 201 -21.36 -3.95 -3.24
N ILE A 202 -20.59 -2.89 -3.46
CA ILE A 202 -20.26 -1.91 -2.44
C ILE A 202 -20.61 -0.54 -3.00
N VAL A 203 -21.41 0.23 -2.28
CA VAL A 203 -21.68 1.64 -2.63
C VAL A 203 -21.01 2.54 -1.62
N LEU A 204 -20.26 3.52 -2.12
CA LEU A 204 -19.63 4.57 -1.34
C LEU A 204 -20.34 5.91 -1.54
N ASN A 205 -20.31 6.76 -0.52
CA ASN A 205 -20.49 8.21 -0.61
C ASN A 205 -19.23 8.92 -0.05
N ASP A 206 -19.32 10.23 0.17
CA ASP A 206 -18.29 11.08 0.78
C ASP A 206 -17.93 10.72 2.24
N GLU A 207 -18.80 10.00 2.94
CA GLU A 207 -18.54 9.50 4.30
C GLU A 207 -17.97 8.07 4.33
N GLY A 208 -18.02 7.35 3.21
CA GLY A 208 -17.47 6.00 3.04
C GLY A 208 -18.51 4.97 2.60
N ILE A 209 -18.42 3.73 3.09
CA ILE A 209 -19.30 2.63 2.67
C ILE A 209 -20.71 2.81 3.24
N VAL A 210 -21.70 3.02 2.36
CA VAL A 210 -23.12 3.17 2.71
C VAL A 210 -23.97 1.95 2.34
N HIS A 211 -23.47 1.09 1.45
CA HIS A 211 -24.12 -0.17 1.12
C HIS A 211 -23.10 -1.29 0.90
N HIS A 212 -23.42 -2.48 1.38
CA HIS A 212 -22.66 -3.71 1.14
C HIS A 212 -23.62 -4.87 0.95
N SER A 213 -23.49 -5.61 -0.15
CA SER A 213 -24.38 -6.72 -0.46
C SER A 213 -23.74 -7.72 -1.43
N TYR A 214 -24.23 -8.97 -1.39
CA TYR A 214 -23.95 -10.00 -2.38
C TYR A 214 -25.11 -10.26 -3.34
N GLU A 215 -26.23 -9.59 -3.10
CA GLU A 215 -27.50 -9.83 -3.79
C GLU A 215 -27.88 -8.60 -4.62
N LEU A 216 -28.03 -8.80 -5.94
CA LEU A 216 -28.44 -7.72 -6.86
C LEU A 216 -29.78 -7.09 -6.46
N LYS A 217 -30.69 -7.87 -5.87
CA LYS A 217 -31.98 -7.35 -5.39
C LYS A 217 -31.81 -6.32 -4.28
N SER A 218 -30.87 -6.53 -3.37
CA SER A 218 -30.59 -5.60 -2.27
C SER A 218 -29.95 -4.31 -2.79
N LEU A 219 -29.01 -4.43 -3.73
CA LEU A 219 -28.45 -3.26 -4.41
C LEU A 219 -29.56 -2.44 -5.09
N LYS A 220 -30.43 -3.08 -5.88
CA LYS A 220 -31.54 -2.38 -6.55
C LYS A 220 -32.44 -1.63 -5.58
N ALA A 221 -32.79 -2.25 -4.46
CA ALA A 221 -33.63 -1.60 -3.44
C ALA A 221 -32.97 -0.35 -2.86
N PHE A 222 -31.65 -0.38 -2.64
CA PHE A 222 -30.88 0.78 -2.19
C PHE A 222 -30.79 1.88 -3.27
N LEU A 223 -30.60 1.52 -4.55
CA LEU A 223 -30.58 2.50 -5.63
C LEU A 223 -31.93 3.22 -5.80
N GLU A 224 -33.06 2.53 -5.59
CA GLU A 224 -34.37 3.18 -5.61
C GLU A 224 -34.54 4.20 -4.47
N THR A 225 -33.99 3.93 -3.27
CA THR A 225 -34.07 4.91 -2.17
C THR A 225 -33.29 6.19 -2.50
N LEU A 226 -32.15 6.07 -3.19
CA LEU A 226 -31.38 7.25 -3.62
C LEU A 226 -32.16 8.11 -4.63
N ARG A 227 -32.83 7.48 -5.60
CA ARG A 227 -33.66 8.20 -6.59
C ARG A 227 -34.82 8.95 -5.95
N GLU A 228 -35.45 8.38 -4.94
CA GLU A 228 -36.56 9.03 -4.23
C GLU A 228 -36.10 10.26 -3.44
N ASP A 229 -34.86 10.26 -2.93
CA ASP A 229 -34.29 11.37 -2.18
C ASP A 229 -33.78 12.50 -3.11
N ASP A 230 -33.22 12.18 -4.29
CA ASP A 230 -32.82 13.17 -5.32
C ASP A 230 -34.02 13.95 -5.93
N HIS A 231 -35.25 13.44 -5.76
CA HIS A 231 -36.47 14.05 -6.27
C HIS A 231 -37.28 14.86 -5.22
N ARG A 232 -36.72 15.07 -4.03
CA ARG A 232 -37.31 15.88 -2.95
C ARG A 232 -36.65 17.26 -2.82
#